data_AF-A0A1I6G590-F1
#
_entry.id   AF-A0A1I6G590-F1
#
_cell.length_a   1.000
_cell.length_b   1.000
_cell.length_c   1.000
_cell.angle_alpha   90.00
_cell.angle_beta   90.00
_cell.angle_gamma   90.00
#
_symmetry.space_group_name_H-M   'P 1'
#
loop_
_entity.id
_entity.type
_entity.pdbx_description
1 polymer ?
#
loop_
_entity_poly.entity_id
_entity_poly.type
_entity_poly.pdbx_seq_one_letter_code
_entity_poly.pdbx_strand_id
1 'polypeptide(L)'
;MEIRADIDRNRVKRAHGEFEMAESKLDSVMRYTREGEEINHADCFVDAQRSIEKSTKSIFKLMEVNHPTDHSISPGSNAGKNLLNAVADEVTDLDFPQMVRGPFTERDVERIHVRAVARLMFLCEMYGNMYTLAYYGIDDPDFQLPPNQIVDDGEYEAILESAVTALRISDAVIDSISTGELPRANRPTGLEGPMEDRSSIKGDYYGVGKHFTEYDPVSAYRRKL
;
A
#
# COMPACT_ATOMS: atom_id res chain seq x y z
N MET A 1 20.75 -1.70 3.29
CA MET A 1 20.93 -2.37 1.97
C MET A 1 21.31 -1.32 0.94
N GLU A 2 22.18 -1.65 -0.02
CA GLU A 2 22.53 -0.72 -1.10
C GLU A 2 21.50 -0.82 -2.24
N ILE A 3 21.05 0.33 -2.74
CA ILE A 3 20.22 0.42 -3.94
C ILE A 3 21.04 -0.12 -5.13
N ARG A 4 20.47 -1.01 -5.97
CA ARG A 4 21.18 -1.61 -7.12
C ARG A 4 21.79 -0.54 -8.04
N ALA A 5 22.93 -0.81 -8.65
CA ALA A 5 23.69 0.23 -9.35
C ALA A 5 23.01 0.75 -10.62
N ASP A 6 22.11 -0.04 -11.20
CA ASP A 6 21.40 0.18 -12.46
C ASP A 6 20.03 0.83 -12.29
N ILE A 7 19.56 1.04 -11.04
CA ILE A 7 18.34 1.80 -10.77
C ILE A 7 18.63 3.29 -10.53
N ASP A 8 17.86 4.19 -11.17
CA ASP A 8 17.97 5.63 -10.90
C ASP A 8 17.53 5.94 -9.46
N ARG A 9 18.47 6.38 -8.63
CA ARG A 9 18.22 6.78 -7.24
C ARG A 9 17.15 7.87 -7.11
N ASN A 10 16.96 8.73 -8.12
CA ASN A 10 15.91 9.73 -8.11
C ASN A 10 14.51 9.12 -8.27
N ARG A 11 14.36 8.02 -9.02
CA ARG A 11 13.08 7.30 -9.14
C ARG A 11 12.70 6.65 -7.80
N VAL A 12 13.67 6.02 -7.13
CA VAL A 12 13.49 5.46 -5.77
C VAL A 12 13.11 6.55 -4.78
N LYS A 13 13.82 7.69 -4.77
CA LYS A 13 13.52 8.82 -3.89
C LYS A 13 12.11 9.39 -4.11
N ARG A 14 11.65 9.50 -5.36
CA ARG A 14 10.28 9.96 -5.68
C ARG A 14 9.23 8.95 -5.21
N ALA A 15 9.47 7.66 -5.39
CA ALA A 15 8.60 6.61 -4.88
C ALA A 15 8.49 6.67 -3.35
N HIS A 16 9.63 6.82 -2.66
CA HIS A 16 9.67 6.95 -1.20
C HIS A 16 8.91 8.18 -0.71
N GLY A 17 9.07 9.34 -1.36
CA GLY A 17 8.34 10.55 -0.96
C GLY A 17 6.80 10.36 -1.03
N GLU A 18 6.30 9.61 -2.01
CA GLU A 18 4.87 9.29 -2.09
C GLU A 18 4.45 8.23 -1.05
N PHE A 19 5.32 7.26 -0.74
CA PHE A 19 5.10 6.28 0.31
C PHE A 19 5.06 6.92 1.71
N GLU A 20 5.97 7.86 2.02
CA GLU A 20 5.96 8.61 3.29
C GLU A 20 4.66 9.41 3.47
N MET A 21 4.10 9.95 2.37
CA MET A 21 2.77 10.57 2.40
C MET A 21 1.65 9.55 2.70
N ALA A 22 1.79 8.30 2.23
CA ALA A 22 0.85 7.23 2.53
C ALA A 22 0.88 6.85 4.01
N GLU A 23 2.07 6.77 4.61
CA GLU A 23 2.24 6.48 6.03
C GLU A 23 1.67 7.60 6.90
N SER A 24 1.99 8.85 6.57
CA SER A 24 1.46 10.01 7.29
C SER A 24 -0.08 10.03 7.29
N LYS A 25 -0.70 9.54 6.22
CA LYS A 25 -2.16 9.41 6.14
C LYS A 25 -2.70 8.31 7.03
N LEU A 26 -2.05 7.16 7.10
CA LEU A 26 -2.43 6.10 8.03
C LEU A 26 -2.24 6.55 9.49
N ASP A 27 -1.12 7.23 9.80
CA ASP A 27 -0.85 7.75 11.15
C ASP A 27 -1.92 8.74 11.62
N SER A 28 -2.41 9.60 10.71
CA SER A 28 -3.54 10.50 10.97
C SER A 28 -4.77 9.73 11.48
N VAL A 29 -5.15 8.65 10.77
CA VAL A 29 -6.29 7.79 11.16
C VAL A 29 -6.05 7.13 12.52
N MET A 30 -4.83 6.65 12.77
CA MET A 30 -4.50 5.96 14.03
C MET A 30 -4.45 6.90 15.24
N ARG A 31 -4.26 8.22 15.04
CA ARG A 31 -4.31 9.20 16.14
C ARG A 31 -5.72 9.39 16.69
N TYR A 32 -6.74 9.46 15.84
CA TYR A 32 -8.13 9.57 16.27
C TYR A 32 -8.56 8.41 17.17
N THR A 33 -8.10 7.19 16.87
CA THR A 33 -8.36 6.00 17.69
C THR A 33 -7.70 6.05 19.08
N ARG A 34 -6.64 6.85 19.26
CA ARG A 34 -5.83 6.90 20.50
C ARG A 34 -6.28 7.99 21.48
N GLU A 35 -6.70 9.14 20.95
CA GLU A 35 -6.92 10.35 21.77
C GLU A 35 -8.31 10.36 22.45
N GLY A 36 -9.15 9.34 22.20
CA GLY A 36 -10.46 9.20 22.86
C GLY A 36 -11.49 10.24 22.42
N GLU A 37 -11.23 10.90 21.31
CA GLU A 37 -12.18 11.78 20.63
C GLU A 37 -13.28 10.95 19.96
N GLU A 38 -14.46 11.55 19.77
CA GLU A 38 -15.53 10.94 18.98
C GLU A 38 -15.01 10.69 17.56
N ILE A 39 -14.99 9.43 17.13
CA ILE A 39 -14.36 9.05 15.88
C ILE A 39 -15.20 9.58 14.72
N ASN A 40 -14.60 10.40 13.87
CA ASN A 40 -15.16 10.76 12.58
C ASN A 40 -14.82 9.66 11.57
N HIS A 41 -15.72 8.67 11.43
CA HIS A 41 -15.51 7.51 10.55
C HIS A 41 -15.28 7.91 9.10
N ALA A 42 -15.99 8.93 8.61
CA ALA A 42 -15.85 9.44 7.25
C ALA A 42 -14.45 10.03 7.01
N ASP A 43 -13.95 10.89 7.91
CA ASP A 43 -12.59 11.44 7.81
C ASP A 43 -11.53 10.35 7.90
N CYS A 44 -11.71 9.38 8.81
CA CYS A 44 -10.83 8.24 8.95
C CYS A 44 -10.80 7.38 7.68
N PHE A 45 -11.96 7.16 7.06
CA PHE A 45 -12.09 6.45 5.79
C PHE A 45 -11.37 7.21 4.67
N VAL A 46 -11.55 8.52 4.58
CA VAL A 46 -10.91 9.36 3.56
C VAL A 46 -9.38 9.33 3.69
N ASP A 47 -8.84 9.46 4.89
CA ASP A 47 -7.39 9.39 5.09
C ASP A 47 -6.85 7.97 4.84
N ALA A 48 -7.59 6.91 5.20
CA ALA A 48 -7.23 5.53 4.84
C ALA A 48 -7.24 5.30 3.31
N GLN A 49 -8.25 5.81 2.60
CA GLN A 49 -8.30 5.77 1.13
C GLN A 49 -7.10 6.48 0.52
N ARG A 50 -6.76 7.67 1.03
CA ARG A 50 -5.58 8.41 0.56
C ARG A 50 -4.28 7.66 0.83
N SER A 51 -4.18 6.94 1.95
CA SER A 51 -3.03 6.06 2.20
C SER A 51 -2.91 4.97 1.12
N ILE A 52 -4.01 4.33 0.72
CA ILE A 52 -4.04 3.35 -0.38
C ILE A 52 -3.64 3.98 -1.71
N GLU A 53 -4.19 5.16 -2.02
CA GLU A 53 -3.89 5.90 -3.25
C GLU A 53 -2.40 6.24 -3.34
N LYS A 54 -1.83 6.79 -2.27
CA LYS A 54 -0.42 7.16 -2.17
C LYS A 54 0.50 5.94 -2.24
N SER A 55 0.13 4.84 -1.58
CA SER A 55 0.81 3.56 -1.72
C SER A 55 0.80 3.05 -3.17
N THR A 56 -0.28 3.28 -3.90
CA THR A 56 -0.38 2.90 -5.31
C THR A 56 0.51 3.81 -6.19
N LYS A 57 0.43 5.12 -5.98
CA LYS A 57 1.18 6.12 -6.75
C LYS A 57 2.69 6.01 -6.52
N SER A 58 3.15 5.54 -5.36
CA SER A 58 4.57 5.30 -5.12
C SER A 58 5.15 4.26 -6.09
N ILE A 59 4.41 3.20 -6.43
CA ILE A 59 4.84 2.18 -7.41
C ILE A 59 4.86 2.76 -8.83
N PHE A 60 3.89 3.60 -9.19
CA PHE A 60 3.94 4.33 -10.46
C PHE A 60 5.19 5.22 -10.56
N LYS A 61 5.55 5.92 -9.47
CA LYS A 61 6.78 6.74 -9.44
C LYS A 61 8.04 5.89 -9.55
N LEU A 62 8.06 4.72 -8.91
CA LEU A 62 9.18 3.79 -8.98
C LEU A 62 9.41 3.29 -10.41
N MET A 63 8.32 2.92 -11.10
CA MET A 63 8.34 2.38 -12.45
C MET A 63 8.37 3.45 -13.55
N GLU A 64 8.38 4.73 -13.17
CA GLU A 64 8.31 5.87 -14.09
C GLU A 64 7.13 5.83 -15.07
N VAL A 65 6.04 5.18 -14.65
CA VAL A 65 4.79 5.15 -15.39
C VAL A 65 3.94 6.34 -14.97
N ASN A 66 3.34 7.03 -15.93
CA ASN A 66 2.42 8.12 -15.65
C ASN A 66 1.20 7.59 -14.89
N HIS A 67 0.98 8.09 -13.67
CA HIS A 67 -0.22 7.79 -12.91
C HIS A 67 -1.33 8.81 -13.22
N PRO A 68 -2.61 8.42 -13.16
CA PRO A 68 -3.73 9.35 -13.24
C PRO A 68 -3.76 10.30 -12.03
N THR A 69 -4.45 11.43 -12.19
CA THR A 69 -4.70 12.41 -11.13
C THR A 69 -5.80 11.95 -10.17
N ASP A 70 -6.65 11.04 -10.62
CA ASP A 70 -7.85 10.60 -9.92
C ASP A 70 -7.53 9.78 -8.65
N HIS A 71 -8.56 9.64 -7.80
CA HIS A 71 -8.51 8.87 -6.55
C HIS A 71 -8.64 7.35 -6.77
N SER A 72 -9.17 6.93 -7.93
CA SER A 72 -9.32 5.52 -8.31
C SER A 72 -8.37 5.18 -9.46
N ILE A 73 -7.70 4.03 -9.35
CA ILE A 73 -6.75 3.55 -10.37
C ILE A 73 -7.01 2.08 -10.68
N SER A 74 -7.74 1.81 -11.76
CA SER A 74 -8.11 0.45 -12.14
C SER A 74 -6.94 -0.34 -12.75
N PRO A 75 -6.72 -1.61 -12.37
CA PRO A 75 -5.79 -2.50 -13.07
C PRO A 75 -6.21 -2.77 -14.52
N GLY A 76 -7.50 -2.62 -14.85
CA GLY A 76 -8.01 -2.79 -16.22
C GLY A 76 -7.78 -1.58 -17.14
N SER A 77 -7.44 -0.42 -16.57
CA SER A 77 -7.15 0.81 -17.32
C SER A 77 -5.84 0.72 -18.10
N ASN A 78 -5.64 1.62 -19.08
CA ASN A 78 -4.37 1.69 -19.82
C ASN A 78 -3.18 2.00 -18.89
N ALA A 79 -3.34 2.93 -17.95
CA ALA A 79 -2.31 3.24 -16.96
C ALA A 79 -1.99 2.02 -16.08
N GLY A 80 -3.02 1.28 -15.67
CA GLY A 80 -2.86 0.06 -14.88
C GLY A 80 -2.12 -1.04 -15.61
N LYS A 81 -2.52 -1.35 -16.84
CA LYS A 81 -1.85 -2.34 -17.69
C LYS A 81 -0.38 -1.97 -17.93
N ASN A 82 -0.11 -0.68 -18.18
CA ASN A 82 1.26 -0.19 -18.35
C ASN A 82 2.10 -0.41 -17.10
N LEU A 83 1.55 -0.12 -15.91
CA LEU A 83 2.24 -0.38 -14.65
C LEU A 83 2.51 -1.86 -14.44
N LEU A 84 1.52 -2.71 -14.64
CA LEU A 84 1.64 -4.16 -14.43
C LEU A 84 2.69 -4.78 -15.36
N ASN A 85 2.74 -4.34 -16.63
CA ASN A 85 3.78 -4.78 -17.57
C ASN A 85 5.16 -4.27 -17.14
N ALA A 86 5.28 -3.00 -16.76
CA ALA A 86 6.56 -2.46 -16.29
C ALA A 86 7.10 -3.22 -15.06
N VAL A 87 6.22 -3.54 -14.11
CA VAL A 87 6.58 -4.37 -12.95
C VAL A 87 6.99 -5.78 -13.38
N ALA A 88 6.27 -6.40 -14.32
CA ALA A 88 6.63 -7.73 -14.82
C ALA A 88 8.03 -7.75 -15.43
N ASP A 89 8.36 -6.74 -16.24
CA ASP A 89 9.67 -6.60 -16.89
C ASP A 89 10.78 -6.32 -15.87
N GLU A 90 10.54 -5.49 -14.86
CA GLU A 90 11.58 -5.10 -13.89
C GLU A 90 11.95 -6.25 -12.93
N VAL A 91 11.01 -7.15 -12.64
CA VAL A 91 11.23 -8.23 -11.66
C VAL A 91 11.86 -9.50 -12.24
N THR A 92 12.03 -9.59 -13.56
CA THR A 92 12.76 -10.72 -14.18
C THR A 92 14.23 -10.75 -13.78
N ASP A 93 14.79 -9.58 -13.46
CA ASP A 93 16.22 -9.40 -13.18
C ASP A 93 16.53 -9.42 -11.67
N LEU A 94 15.57 -9.79 -10.81
CA LEU A 94 15.81 -9.89 -9.37
C LEU A 94 16.68 -11.11 -9.03
N ASP A 95 17.68 -10.91 -8.18
CA ASP A 95 18.50 -11.97 -7.64
C ASP A 95 17.69 -12.83 -6.65
N PHE A 96 17.67 -14.13 -6.92
CA PHE A 96 17.02 -15.12 -6.08
C PHE A 96 18.04 -15.81 -5.17
N PRO A 97 18.14 -15.43 -3.88
CA PRO A 97 18.92 -16.23 -2.96
C PRO A 97 18.30 -17.63 -2.90
N GLN A 98 19.07 -18.66 -3.27
CA GLN A 98 18.71 -20.09 -3.26
C GLN A 98 18.25 -20.65 -1.88
N MET A 99 18.03 -19.79 -0.89
CA MET A 99 17.67 -20.14 0.48
C MET A 99 16.15 -20.28 0.72
N VAL A 100 15.29 -19.91 -0.23
CA VAL A 100 13.85 -20.17 -0.12
C VAL A 100 13.58 -21.62 -0.53
N ARG A 101 13.16 -22.45 0.42
CA ARG A 101 12.89 -23.89 0.22
C ARG A 101 11.85 -24.12 -0.89
N GLY A 102 12.33 -24.51 -2.07
CA GLY A 102 11.51 -24.97 -3.20
C GLY A 102 12.01 -24.41 -4.53
N PRO A 103 11.62 -25.00 -5.68
CA PRO A 103 11.95 -24.47 -7.00
C PRO A 103 11.07 -23.24 -7.28
N PHE A 104 11.45 -22.07 -6.77
CA PHE A 104 10.89 -20.81 -7.21
C PHE A 104 11.47 -20.44 -8.57
N THR A 105 10.62 -20.20 -9.55
CA THR A 105 11.04 -19.74 -10.89
C THR A 105 10.91 -18.22 -11.00
N GLU A 106 11.64 -17.61 -11.94
CA GLU A 106 11.47 -16.19 -12.32
C GLU A 106 10.00 -15.86 -12.60
N ARG A 107 9.30 -16.77 -13.29
CA ARG A 107 7.86 -16.64 -13.59
C ARG A 107 6.97 -16.64 -12.34
N ASP A 108 7.36 -17.33 -11.28
CA ASP A 108 6.62 -17.29 -10.02
C ASP A 108 6.74 -15.91 -9.35
N VAL A 109 7.91 -15.28 -9.46
CA VAL A 109 8.23 -13.98 -8.87
C VAL A 109 7.51 -12.86 -9.61
N GLU A 110 7.57 -12.90 -10.94
CA GLU A 110 6.77 -12.05 -11.82
C GLU A 110 5.29 -12.11 -11.42
N ARG A 111 4.73 -13.33 -11.38
CA ARG A 111 3.32 -13.53 -11.01
C ARG A 111 2.99 -12.99 -9.62
N ILE A 112 3.90 -13.12 -8.65
CA ILE A 112 3.68 -12.64 -7.27
C ILE A 112 3.66 -11.10 -7.23
N HIS A 113 4.65 -10.43 -7.82
CA HIS A 113 4.72 -8.98 -7.83
C HIS A 113 3.57 -8.38 -8.63
N VAL A 114 3.31 -8.88 -9.84
CA VAL A 114 2.20 -8.43 -10.67
C VAL A 114 0.86 -8.61 -9.95
N ARG A 115 0.64 -9.75 -9.29
CA ARG A 115 -0.59 -9.97 -8.50
C ARG A 115 -0.70 -9.04 -7.31
N ALA A 116 0.41 -8.75 -6.64
CA ALA A 116 0.42 -7.84 -5.49
C ALA A 116 0.11 -6.40 -5.92
N VAL A 117 0.76 -5.90 -6.98
CA VAL A 117 0.48 -4.59 -7.54
C VAL A 117 -0.95 -4.51 -8.08
N ALA A 118 -1.43 -5.55 -8.77
CA ALA A 118 -2.83 -5.61 -9.22
C ALA A 118 -3.82 -5.57 -8.03
N ARG A 119 -3.49 -6.23 -6.91
CA ARG A 119 -4.29 -6.17 -5.68
C ARG A 119 -4.28 -4.77 -5.07
N LEU A 120 -3.13 -4.11 -5.01
CA LEU A 120 -3.01 -2.73 -4.53
C LEU A 120 -3.89 -1.78 -5.39
N MET A 121 -3.82 -1.91 -6.71
CA MET A 121 -4.65 -1.15 -7.64
C MET A 121 -6.14 -1.46 -7.48
N PHE A 122 -6.51 -2.73 -7.28
CA PHE A 122 -7.89 -3.11 -7.01
C PHE A 122 -8.44 -2.42 -5.74
N LEU A 123 -7.66 -2.35 -4.66
CA LEU A 123 -8.06 -1.63 -3.45
C LEU A 123 -8.20 -0.12 -3.73
N CYS A 124 -7.27 0.46 -4.47
CA CYS A 124 -7.30 1.86 -4.88
C CYS A 124 -8.54 2.20 -5.71
N GLU A 125 -8.91 1.35 -6.68
CA GLU A 125 -10.13 1.49 -7.47
C GLU A 125 -11.39 1.38 -6.59
N MET A 126 -11.48 0.33 -5.79
CA MET A 126 -12.65 0.03 -4.97
C MET A 126 -12.98 1.17 -4.00
N TYR A 127 -11.98 1.63 -3.22
CA TYR A 127 -12.19 2.69 -2.23
C TYR A 127 -12.12 4.08 -2.84
N GLY A 128 -11.33 4.30 -3.90
CA GLY A 128 -11.27 5.57 -4.61
C GLY A 128 -12.62 5.97 -5.21
N ASN A 129 -13.40 4.99 -5.68
CA ASN A 129 -14.77 5.24 -6.16
C ASN A 129 -15.74 5.68 -5.05
N MET A 130 -15.42 5.42 -3.78
CA MET A 130 -16.23 5.83 -2.62
C MET A 130 -15.79 7.18 -2.04
N TYR A 131 -14.65 7.73 -2.50
CA TYR A 131 -14.07 8.97 -1.94
C TYR A 131 -15.07 10.13 -1.91
N THR A 132 -15.76 10.39 -3.02
CA THR A 132 -16.70 11.53 -3.12
C THR A 132 -17.83 11.40 -2.09
N LEU A 133 -18.39 10.20 -1.93
CA LEU A 133 -19.45 9.96 -0.93
C LEU A 133 -18.91 10.06 0.50
N ALA A 134 -17.76 9.47 0.77
CA ALA A 134 -17.13 9.50 2.09
C ALA A 134 -16.63 10.90 2.49
N TYR A 135 -16.40 11.80 1.54
CA TYR A 135 -15.91 13.16 1.83
C TYR A 135 -17.03 14.20 1.83
N TYR A 136 -17.96 14.15 0.86
CA TYR A 136 -19.00 15.15 0.69
C TYR A 136 -20.39 14.72 1.17
N GLY A 137 -20.62 13.41 1.33
CA GLY A 137 -21.95 12.88 1.64
C GLY A 137 -22.85 12.92 0.41
N ILE A 138 -24.17 12.93 0.65
CA ILE A 138 -25.18 13.20 -0.36
C ILE A 138 -25.80 14.56 -0.04
N ASP A 139 -25.74 15.48 -0.99
CA ASP A 139 -26.31 16.82 -0.88
C ASP A 139 -27.16 17.13 -2.12
N ASP A 140 -28.29 16.43 -2.23
CA ASP A 140 -29.28 16.65 -3.27
C ASP A 140 -30.45 17.48 -2.72
N PRO A 141 -31.14 18.31 -3.54
CA PRO A 141 -32.25 19.16 -3.07
C PRO A 141 -33.39 18.40 -2.36
N ASP A 142 -33.60 17.14 -2.74
CA ASP A 142 -34.67 16.29 -2.21
C ASP A 142 -34.18 15.32 -1.12
N PHE A 143 -32.86 15.22 -0.89
CA PHE A 143 -32.27 14.28 0.05
C PHE A 143 -30.85 14.70 0.48
N GLN A 144 -30.64 14.84 1.79
CA GLN A 144 -29.34 15.15 2.38
C GLN A 144 -28.94 14.06 3.37
N LEU A 145 -27.71 13.55 3.22
CA LEU A 145 -27.14 12.56 4.13
C LEU A 145 -25.65 12.88 4.36
N PRO A 146 -25.25 13.26 5.58
CA PRO A 146 -23.87 13.64 5.86
C PRO A 146 -22.93 12.41 5.82
N PRO A 147 -21.63 12.61 5.54
CA PRO A 147 -20.65 11.53 5.41
C PRO A 147 -20.63 10.53 6.57
N ASN A 148 -20.67 11.02 7.83
CA ASN A 148 -20.65 10.18 9.03
C ASN A 148 -21.93 9.37 9.29
N GLN A 149 -22.96 9.53 8.44
CA GLN A 149 -24.14 8.65 8.44
C GLN A 149 -24.10 7.63 7.30
N ILE A 150 -23.12 7.73 6.40
CA ILE A 150 -22.89 6.79 5.29
C ILE A 150 -21.80 5.78 5.68
N VAL A 151 -20.71 6.26 6.27
CA VAL A 151 -19.59 5.43 6.72
C VAL A 151 -19.79 5.10 8.19
N ASP A 152 -19.93 3.81 8.49
CA ASP A 152 -20.06 3.32 9.86
C ASP A 152 -18.78 2.58 10.30
N ASP A 153 -18.78 2.07 11.54
CA ASP A 153 -17.68 1.32 12.15
C ASP A 153 -17.12 0.24 11.20
N GLY A 154 -18.01 -0.53 10.57
CA GLY A 154 -17.63 -1.65 9.72
C GLY A 154 -16.85 -1.24 8.46
N GLU A 155 -17.30 -0.19 7.76
CA GLU A 155 -16.62 0.31 6.57
C GLU A 155 -15.28 0.95 6.93
N TYR A 156 -15.23 1.68 8.04
CA TYR A 156 -14.01 2.28 8.58
C TYR A 156 -12.94 1.21 8.92
N GLU A 157 -13.31 0.17 9.66
CA GLU A 157 -12.36 -0.89 10.02
C GLU A 157 -11.83 -1.63 8.79
N ALA A 158 -12.72 -1.94 7.83
CA ALA A 158 -12.36 -2.65 6.62
C ALA A 158 -11.38 -1.87 5.73
N ILE A 159 -11.58 -0.55 5.57
CA ILE A 159 -10.65 0.26 4.79
C ILE A 159 -9.32 0.45 5.51
N LEU A 160 -9.31 0.54 6.84
CA LEU A 160 -8.09 0.66 7.62
C LEU A 160 -7.18 -0.58 7.43
N GLU A 161 -7.75 -1.78 7.50
CA GLU A 161 -7.03 -3.02 7.20
C GLU A 161 -6.50 -3.04 5.75
N SER A 162 -7.28 -2.49 4.83
CA SER A 162 -6.92 -2.40 3.43
C SER A 162 -5.78 -1.40 3.20
N ALA A 163 -5.74 -0.29 3.93
CA ALA A 163 -4.66 0.71 3.90
C ALA A 163 -3.34 0.12 4.41
N VAL A 164 -3.38 -0.63 5.52
CA VAL A 164 -2.20 -1.36 5.99
C VAL A 164 -1.71 -2.36 4.94
N THR A 165 -2.64 -3.11 4.35
CA THR A 165 -2.32 -4.06 3.28
C THR A 165 -1.66 -3.36 2.10
N ALA A 166 -2.16 -2.19 1.71
CA ALA A 166 -1.62 -1.39 0.63
C ALA A 166 -0.19 -0.95 0.92
N LEU A 167 0.08 -0.42 2.12
CA LEU A 167 1.43 -0.02 2.55
C LEU A 167 2.41 -1.20 2.51
N ARG A 168 2.02 -2.36 3.04
CA ARG A 168 2.87 -3.57 3.02
C ARG A 168 3.22 -4.00 1.61
N ILE A 169 2.24 -4.00 0.71
CA ILE A 169 2.48 -4.34 -0.69
C ILE A 169 3.44 -3.32 -1.30
N SER A 170 3.19 -2.02 -1.12
CA SER A 170 4.03 -1.00 -1.74
C SER A 170 5.46 -1.00 -1.20
N ASP A 171 5.64 -1.19 0.10
CA ASP A 171 6.95 -1.28 0.75
C ASP A 171 7.74 -2.48 0.18
N ALA A 172 7.13 -3.67 0.16
CA ALA A 172 7.74 -4.87 -0.39
C ALA A 172 8.11 -4.74 -1.88
N VAL A 173 7.26 -4.11 -2.69
CA VAL A 173 7.54 -3.89 -4.12
C VAL A 173 8.66 -2.87 -4.30
N ILE A 174 8.66 -1.77 -3.54
CA ILE A 174 9.72 -0.76 -3.60
C ILE A 174 11.06 -1.35 -3.18
N ASP A 175 11.09 -2.03 -2.03
CA ASP A 175 12.30 -2.65 -1.49
C ASP A 175 12.90 -3.65 -2.48
N SER A 176 12.05 -4.55 -3.00
CA SER A 176 12.53 -5.61 -3.89
C SER A 176 13.08 -5.09 -5.20
N ILE A 177 12.35 -4.21 -5.88
CA ILE A 177 12.80 -3.60 -7.13
C ILE A 177 14.03 -2.72 -6.92
N SER A 178 14.09 -1.97 -5.81
CA SER A 178 15.20 -1.05 -5.56
C SER A 178 16.51 -1.75 -5.21
N THR A 179 16.42 -2.95 -4.66
CA THR A 179 17.60 -3.67 -4.16
C THR A 179 18.00 -4.84 -5.04
N GLY A 180 17.09 -5.29 -5.91
CA GLY A 180 17.30 -6.52 -6.68
C GLY A 180 17.00 -7.79 -5.88
N GLU A 181 16.63 -7.70 -4.60
CA GLU A 181 16.40 -8.88 -3.75
C GLU A 181 14.91 -9.11 -3.46
N LEU A 182 14.48 -10.36 -3.30
CA LEU A 182 13.13 -10.63 -2.77
C LEU A 182 12.99 -10.14 -1.32
N PRO A 183 11.82 -9.60 -0.91
CA PRO A 183 11.57 -9.21 0.47
C PRO A 183 11.76 -10.43 1.38
N ARG A 184 12.61 -10.33 2.40
CA ARG A 184 12.84 -11.47 3.31
C ARG A 184 11.66 -11.57 4.27
N ALA A 185 10.90 -12.67 4.19
CA ALA A 185 9.66 -12.95 4.93
C ALA A 185 9.76 -12.98 6.48
N ASN A 186 10.86 -12.50 7.07
CA ASN A 186 11.09 -12.46 8.52
C ASN A 186 12.01 -11.31 8.96
N ARG A 187 12.43 -10.41 8.06
CA ARG A 187 13.19 -9.23 8.47
C ARG A 187 12.21 -8.07 8.69
N PRO A 188 12.26 -7.39 9.84
CA PRO A 188 11.63 -6.08 9.96
C PRO A 188 12.11 -5.23 8.78
N THR A 189 11.22 -4.48 8.15
CA THR A 189 11.52 -3.44 7.15
C THR A 189 12.24 -2.23 7.79
N GLY A 190 12.92 -2.45 8.92
CA GLY A 190 13.69 -1.48 9.69
C GLY A 190 15.12 -1.97 9.99
N LEU A 191 16.03 -0.99 9.99
CA LEU A 191 17.48 -0.99 10.26
C LEU A 191 18.47 -1.56 9.22
N GLU A 192 18.06 -2.28 8.16
CA GLU A 192 19.02 -2.72 7.12
C GLU A 192 18.49 -2.67 5.65
N GLY A 193 17.40 -1.94 5.38
CA GLY A 193 16.77 -1.79 4.05
C GLY A 193 16.93 -0.37 3.44
N PRO A 194 16.60 -0.15 2.15
CA PRO A 194 16.52 1.20 1.55
C PRO A 194 15.48 2.11 2.27
N MET A 195 14.61 1.52 3.10
CA MET A 195 13.64 2.19 3.99
C MET A 195 14.12 2.31 5.46
N GLU A 196 15.43 2.23 5.73
CA GLU A 196 16.03 2.37 7.06
C GLU A 196 15.41 3.55 7.87
N ASP A 197 14.96 3.23 9.10
CA ASP A 197 14.34 4.11 10.12
C ASP A 197 12.93 4.67 9.85
N ARG A 198 12.18 4.17 8.85
CA ARG A 198 10.94 4.86 8.41
C ARG A 198 9.65 4.05 8.44
N SER A 199 9.67 2.77 8.08
CA SER A 199 8.48 1.93 8.11
C SER A 199 8.26 1.29 9.48
N SER A 200 7.16 1.65 10.14
CA SER A 200 6.71 0.98 11.39
C SER A 200 6.01 -0.37 11.14
N ILE A 201 5.70 -0.66 9.87
CA ILE A 201 4.91 -1.82 9.44
C ILE A 201 5.85 -2.91 8.92
N LYS A 202 5.97 -4.03 9.65
CA LYS A 202 6.78 -5.16 9.18
C LYS A 202 6.12 -5.82 7.96
N GLY A 203 6.84 -5.91 6.85
CA GLY A 203 6.39 -6.63 5.66
C GLY A 203 6.72 -8.12 5.73
N ASP A 204 5.72 -8.97 5.99
CA ASP A 204 5.84 -10.40 5.68
C ASP A 204 5.41 -10.63 4.22
N TYR A 205 6.23 -11.41 3.50
CA TYR A 205 6.15 -11.65 2.05
C TYR A 205 4.74 -12.04 1.57
N TYR A 206 4.07 -11.16 0.81
CA TYR A 206 2.87 -11.31 -0.05
C TYR A 206 1.71 -12.21 0.42
N GLY A 207 1.76 -12.70 1.66
CA GLY A 207 0.85 -13.63 2.31
C GLY A 207 0.19 -12.96 3.49
N VAL A 208 -0.41 -11.79 3.24
CA VAL A 208 -1.33 -11.18 4.20
C VAL A 208 -2.59 -12.05 4.21
N GLY A 209 -2.62 -13.03 5.13
CA GLY A 209 -3.85 -13.75 5.46
C GLY A 209 -4.91 -12.74 5.90
N LYS A 210 -6.18 -13.00 5.57
CA LYS A 210 -7.37 -12.25 5.99
C LYS A 210 -7.58 -12.18 7.52
N HIS A 211 -6.63 -12.67 8.31
CA HIS A 211 -6.78 -12.81 9.75
C HIS A 211 -5.70 -12.02 10.44
N PHE A 212 -6.14 -11.15 11.35
CA PHE A 212 -5.39 -10.75 12.54
C PHE A 212 -4.81 -12.01 13.21
N THR A 213 -3.64 -12.46 12.78
CA THR A 213 -2.87 -13.46 13.52
C THR A 213 -2.08 -12.73 14.59
N GLU A 214 -1.69 -13.45 15.65
CA GLU A 214 -0.99 -12.87 16.81
C GLU A 214 0.35 -12.19 16.48
N TYR A 215 0.83 -12.34 15.24
CA TYR A 215 2.03 -11.74 14.69
C TYR A 215 1.76 -10.65 13.64
N ASP A 216 0.55 -10.12 13.58
CA ASP A 216 0.25 -8.96 12.75
C ASP A 216 0.89 -7.68 13.37
N PRO A 217 1.75 -6.95 12.65
CA PRO A 217 2.30 -5.66 13.09
C PRO A 217 1.24 -4.67 13.58
N VAL A 218 0.01 -4.72 13.04
CA VAL A 218 -1.11 -3.88 13.50
C VAL A 218 -1.61 -4.32 14.87
N SER A 219 -1.73 -5.64 15.09
CA SER A 219 -2.01 -6.18 16.44
C SER A 219 -0.90 -5.82 17.43
N ALA A 220 0.37 -5.89 17.03
CA ALA A 220 1.50 -5.52 17.89
C ALA A 220 1.58 -4.01 18.16
N TYR A 221 1.19 -3.17 17.20
CA TYR A 221 1.02 -1.73 17.35
C TYR A 221 -0.12 -1.41 18.31
N ARG A 222 -1.26 -2.11 18.21
CA ARG A 222 -2.38 -2.04 19.16
C ARG A 222 -2.02 -2.49 20.57
N ARG A 223 -1.16 -3.51 20.74
CA ARG A 223 -0.74 -4.06 22.06
C ARG A 223 0.35 -3.27 22.79
N LYS A 224 1.04 -2.34 22.13
CA LYS A 224 2.07 -1.46 22.74
C LYS A 224 1.53 -0.08 23.13
N LEU A 225 0.24 0.14 22.90
CA LEU A 225 -0.57 1.26 23.38
C LEU A 225 -1.44 0.78 24.54
#